data_AF-A0A6S7J0N8-F1
#
_entry.id   AF-A0A6S7J0N8-F1
#
_cell.length_a   1.000
_cell.length_b   1.000
_cell.length_c   1.000
_cell.angle_alpha   90.00
_cell.angle_beta   90.00
_cell.angle_gamma   90.00
#
_symmetry.space_group_name_H-M   'P 1'
#
loop_
_entity.id
_entity.type
_entity.pdbx_description
1 polymer ?
#
loop_
_entity_poly.entity_id
_entity_poly.type
_entity_poly.pdbx_seq_one_letter_code
_entity_poly.pdbx_strand_id
1 'polypeptide(L)' 'MDSFNENLRESNFSSDSPTIIDQYKKTLENTLQKHAPLKRRIITLRPSAPWYNEEIGKASEKTACSRRLERR' A
#
# COMPACT_ATOMS: atom_id res chain seq x y z
N MET A 1 -7.96 3.18 -22.42
CA MET A 1 -7.37 3.11 -21.06
C MET A 1 -6.20 4.09 -21.03
N ASP A 2 -6.42 5.36 -21.41
CA ASP A 2 -5.35 6.24 -21.93
C ASP A 2 -5.45 7.69 -21.41
N SER A 3 -6.25 7.92 -20.37
CA SER A 3 -6.48 9.27 -19.85
C SER A 3 -5.21 9.91 -19.27
N PHE A 4 -4.24 9.11 -18.83
CA PHE A 4 -2.97 9.60 -18.30
C PHE A 4 -2.04 10.16 -19.38
N ASN A 5 -1.97 9.53 -20.55
CA ASN A 5 -1.06 9.92 -21.63
C ASN A 5 -1.53 11.20 -22.36
N GLU A 6 -2.84 11.41 -22.47
CA GLU A 6 -3.42 12.62 -23.07
C GLU A 6 -3.13 13.87 -22.21
N ASN A 7 -3.28 13.78 -20.89
CA ASN A 7 -2.96 14.89 -19.98
C ASN A 7 -1.48 15.33 -20.04
N LEU A 8 -0.56 14.40 -20.31
CA LEU A 8 0.86 14.71 -20.44
C LEU A 8 1.17 15.39 -21.78
N ARG A 9 0.46 15.03 -22.86
CA ARG A 9 0.60 15.66 -24.18
C ARG A 9 0.05 17.08 -24.24
N GLU A 10 -1.00 17.38 -23.49
CA GLU A 10 -1.60 18.72 -23.41
C GLU A 10 -0.72 19.74 -22.66
N SER A 11 0.22 19.26 -21.83
CA SER A 11 1.23 20.14 -21.24
C SER A 11 2.30 20.49 -22.28
N ASN A 12 2.18 21.69 -22.88
CA ASN A 12 3.23 22.27 -23.73
C ASN A 12 4.55 22.42 -22.95
N PHE A 13 5.41 21.40 -23.02
CA PHE A 13 6.76 21.45 -22.48
C PHE A 13 7.64 22.34 -23.37
N SER A 14 7.56 23.66 -23.17
CA SER A 14 8.58 24.59 -23.65
C SER A 14 9.81 24.42 -22.75
N SER A 15 10.88 23.85 -23.30
CA SER A 15 12.12 23.53 -22.61
C SER A 15 12.67 24.70 -21.80
N ASP A 16 12.99 24.45 -20.53
CA ASP A 16 13.61 25.33 -19.52
C ASP A 16 12.73 26.33 -18.77
N SER A 17 11.77 25.83 -17.97
CA SER A 17 11.23 26.62 -16.87
C SER A 17 10.93 25.78 -15.63
N PRO A 18 11.36 26.21 -14.41
CA PRO A 18 11.02 25.54 -13.14
C PRO A 18 9.50 25.32 -12.97
N THR A 19 8.70 26.15 -13.64
CA THR A 19 7.25 26.04 -13.76
C THR A 19 6.77 24.66 -14.21
N ILE A 20 7.48 24.04 -15.15
CA ILE A 20 7.12 22.73 -15.71
C ILE A 20 7.41 21.62 -14.70
N ILE A 21 8.52 21.71 -13.99
CA ILE A 21 8.88 20.77 -12.93
C ILE A 21 7.83 20.81 -11.83
N ASP A 22 7.35 22.01 -11.48
CA ASP A 22 6.30 22.19 -10.48
C ASP A 22 4.94 21.67 -10.96
N GLN A 23 4.59 21.87 -12.24
CA GLN A 23 3.39 21.29 -12.84
C GLN A 23 3.43 19.76 -12.85
N TYR A 24 4.58 19.18 -13.20
CA TYR A 24 4.79 17.73 -13.15
C TYR A 24 4.64 17.19 -11.72
N LYS A 25 5.33 17.79 -10.75
CA LYS A 25 5.23 17.40 -9.33
C LYS A 25 3.79 17.46 -8.83
N LYS A 26 3.09 18.55 -9.13
CA LYS A 26 1.68 18.73 -8.71
C LYS A 26 0.75 17.70 -9.34
N THR A 27 0.97 17.35 -10.61
CA THR A 27 0.18 16.34 -11.31
C THR A 27 0.45 14.94 -10.74
N LEU A 28 1.71 14.63 -10.47
CA LEU A 28 2.10 13.38 -9.82
C LEU A 28 1.50 13.25 -8.42
N GLU A 29 1.55 14.31 -7.61
CA GLU A 29 0.96 14.31 -6.27
C GLU A 29 -0.55 14.12 -6.32
N ASN A 30 -1.25 14.80 -7.22
CA ASN A 30 -2.70 14.65 -7.40
C ASN A 30 -3.09 13.23 -7.84
N THR A 31 -2.33 12.63 -8.76
CA THR A 31 -2.62 11.27 -9.23
C THR A 31 -2.36 10.25 -8.13
N LEU A 32 -1.26 10.38 -7.39
CA LEU A 32 -0.98 9.56 -6.22
C LEU A 32 -2.06 9.72 -5.15
N GLN A 33 -2.49 10.94 -4.85
CA GLN A 33 -3.53 11.15 -3.83
C GLN A 33 -4.90 10.58 -4.26
N LYS A 34 -5.24 10.68 -5.55
CA LYS A 34 -6.51 10.15 -6.09
C LYS A 34 -6.54 8.62 -6.12
N HIS A 35 -5.44 7.98 -6.53
CA HIS A 35 -5.40 6.55 -6.80
C HIS A 35 -4.72 5.72 -5.70
N ALA A 36 -3.83 6.33 -4.93
CA ALA A 36 -3.06 5.70 -3.86
C ALA A 36 -2.94 6.64 -2.63
N PRO A 37 -4.08 7.09 -2.05
CA PRO A 37 -4.05 7.95 -0.88
C PRO A 37 -3.31 7.24 0.26
N LEU A 38 -2.49 7.98 1.00
CA LEU A 38 -1.76 7.43 2.13
C LEU A 38 -2.72 7.04 3.26
N LYS A 39 -3.12 5.77 3.30
CA LYS A 39 -3.98 5.23 4.36
C LYS A 39 -3.13 4.90 5.59
N ARG A 40 -3.30 5.67 6.66
CA ARG A 40 -2.72 5.37 7.97
C ARG A 40 -3.73 4.60 8.80
N ARG A 41 -3.31 3.49 9.42
CA ARG A 41 -4.12 2.73 10.38
C ARG A 41 -3.39 2.68 11.72
N ILE A 42 -4.10 2.97 12.80
CA ILE A 42 -3.61 2.74 14.15
C ILE A 42 -3.71 1.23 14.42
N ILE A 43 -2.55 0.58 14.56
CA ILE A 43 -2.49 -0.83 14.97
C ILE A 43 -2.55 -0.86 16.48
N THR A 44 -3.65 -1.37 17.03
CA THR A 44 -3.75 -1.62 18.47
C THR A 44 -3.04 -2.93 18.77
N LEU A 45 -1.84 -2.87 19.35
CA LEU A 45 -1.17 -4.04 19.90
C LEU A 45 -1.84 -4.41 21.22
N ARG A 46 -2.44 -5.59 21.28
CA ARG A 46 -3.03 -6.13 22.51
C ARG A 46 -1.97 -7.01 23.18
N PRO A 47 -1.81 -6.94 24.51
CA PRO A 47 -1.00 -7.92 25.22
C PRO A 47 -1.58 -9.31 24.98
N SER A 48 -0.71 -10.32 25.06
CA SER A 48 -1.17 -11.70 24.94
C SER A 48 -2.19 -12.00 26.04
N ALA A 49 -3.16 -12.88 25.74
CA ALA A 49 -4.17 -13.24 26.71
C ALA A 49 -3.51 -13.87 27.95
N PRO A 50 -4.06 -13.69 29.17
CA PRO A 50 -3.44 -14.21 30.39
C PRO A 50 -3.27 -15.73 30.41
N TRP A 51 -4.07 -16.45 29.61
CA TRP A 51 -4.01 -17.90 29.45
C TRP A 51 -3.09 -18.34 28.30
N TYR A 52 -2.62 -17.41 27.47
CA TYR A 52 -1.74 -17.75 26.36
C TYR A 52 -0.35 -18.05 26.90
N ASN A 53 0.12 -19.26 26.62
CA ASN A 53 1.51 -19.63 26.78
C ASN A 53 2.09 -19.95 25.39
N GLU A 54 3.41 -19.92 25.28
CA GLU A 54 4.08 -20.15 24.00
C GLU A 54 3.85 -21.58 23.46
N GLU A 55 3.65 -22.54 24.36
CA GLU A 55 3.38 -23.94 24.04
C GLU A 55 2.02 -24.13 23.32
N ILE A 56 0.98 -23.39 23.73
CA ILE A 56 -0.32 -23.32 23.06
C ILE A 56 -0.15 -22.73 21.66
N GLY A 57 0.69 -21.69 21.52
CA GLY A 57 1.05 -21.10 20.23
C GLY A 57 1.63 -22.14 19.27
N LYS A 58 2.69 -22.84 19.71
CA LYS A 58 3.36 -23.90 18.94
C LYS A 58 2.41 -25.05 18.56
N ALA A 59 1.55 -25.48 19.49
CA ALA A 59 0.57 -26.53 19.24
C ALA A 59 -0.47 -26.08 18.18
N SER A 60 -0.93 -24.83 18.25
CA SER A 60 -1.89 -24.27 17.29
C SER A 60 -1.28 -24.18 15.88
N GLU A 61 -0.04 -23.74 15.77
CA GLU A 61 0.68 -23.61 14.49
C GLU A 61 0.91 -24.98 13.84
N LYS A 62 1.34 -25.98 14.61
CA LYS A 62 1.49 -27.36 14.15
C LYS A 62 0.18 -27.88 13.57
N THR A 63 -0.93 -27.70 14.29
CA THR A 63 -2.24 -28.16 13.85
C THR A 63 -2.73 -27.40 12.61
N ALA A 64 -2.46 -26.10 12.51
CA ALA A 64 -2.80 -25.29 11.35
C ALA A 64 -1.99 -25.71 10.11
N CYS A 65 -0.71 -26.03 10.28
CA CYS A 65 0.18 -26.54 9.24
C CYS A 65 -0.34 -27.89 8.69
N SER A 66 -0.69 -28.84 9.57
CA SER A 66 -1.26 -30.13 9.16
C SER A 66 -2.52 -29.97 8.31
N ARG A 67 -3.47 -29.15 8.76
CA ARG A 67 -4.71 -28.89 8.01
C ARG A 67 -4.46 -28.21 6.65
N ARG A 68 -3.41 -27.40 6.53
CA ARG A 68 -3.04 -26.76 5.27
C ARG A 68 -2.45 -27.75 4.27
N LEU A 69 -1.72 -28.75 4.76
CA LEU A 69 -1.16 -29.83 3.95
C LEU A 69 -2.26 -30.79 3.45
N GLU A 70 -3.22 -31.16 4.31
CA GLU A 70 -4.36 -32.03 3.95
C GLU A 70 -5.26 -31.45 2.86
N ARG A 71 -5.31 -30.11 2.74
CA ARG A 71 -6.12 -29.39 1.74
C ARG A 71 -5.39 -29.15 0.42
N ARG A 72 -4.14 -29.57 0.30
CA ARG A 72 -3.32 -29.44 -0.91
C ARG A 72 -3.21 -30.79 -1.62
#